data_AF-A0A949GRX4-F1
#
_entry.id   AF-A0A949GRX4-F1
#
_cell.length_a   1.000
_cell.length_b   1.000
_cell.length_c   1.000
_cell.angle_alpha   90.00
_cell.angle_beta   90.00
_cell.angle_gamma   90.00
#
_symmetry.space_group_name_H-M   'P 1'
#
loop_
_entity.id
_entity.type
_entity.pdbx_description
1 polymer ?
#
loop_
_entity_poly.entity_id
_entity_poly.type
_entity_poly.pdbx_seq_one_letter_code
_entity_poly.pdbx_strand_id
1 'polypeptide(L)'
;MYLVVFAALTILSVSALLYPLLRRGPSATVTRADYDNAVYRSQLAEVVQEAERGLMNQEQADAARTEIHRRMLSTAAVEKKGATGTRGSRRASLAAAIAIALSVPTGAGLLYAAIGSPGMPDQPYAERLKRDPNVMIASAARKLAAQLANKPNATGYLRLAEIYFYLHDYGRSATAYQQAIDLGDKSAGTWSQLGETIVMANDGAVVPDAINAFAHALQVDAREPRARYYFGLAAAQAHEWRRAVAIWRDLEKDSAANAPWLPILRQHIAAYAKAGGFDPASITPEPPLLPNP
;
A
#
# COMPACT_ATOMS: atom_id res chain seq x y z
N MET A 1 17.09 5.73 20.23
CA MET A 1 17.70 6.68 19.25
C MET A 1 16.65 7.54 18.54
N TYR A 2 15.56 6.95 18.03
CA TYR A 2 14.51 7.69 17.29
C TYR A 2 13.76 8.78 18.07
N LEU A 3 13.49 8.59 19.37
CA LEU A 3 12.81 9.61 20.20
C LEU A 3 13.60 10.92 20.32
N VAL A 4 14.93 10.85 20.32
CA VAL A 4 15.80 12.04 20.39
C VAL A 4 15.71 12.83 19.08
N VAL A 5 15.62 12.15 17.94
CA VAL A 5 15.48 12.77 16.62
C VAL A 5 14.11 13.46 16.49
N PHE A 6 13.04 12.81 16.92
CA PHE A 6 11.69 13.40 16.92
C PHE A 6 11.58 14.60 17.87
N ALA A 7 12.18 14.51 19.07
CA ALA A 7 12.23 15.64 20.00
C ALA A 7 13.00 16.84 19.40
N ALA A 8 14.15 16.59 18.78
CA ALA A 8 14.96 17.62 18.12
C ALA A 8 14.21 18.30 16.96
N LEU A 9 13.52 17.52 16.11
CA LEU A 9 12.70 18.05 15.01
C LEU A 9 11.51 18.88 15.50
N THR A 10 10.90 18.48 16.61
CA THR A 10 9.78 19.21 17.21
C THR A 10 10.26 20.56 17.75
N ILE A 11 11.39 20.58 18.46
CA ILE A 11 12.01 21.81 18.98
C ILE A 11 12.42 22.75 17.83
N LEU A 12 13.02 22.21 16.76
CA LEU A 12 13.42 22.99 15.59
C LEU A 12 12.21 23.62 14.88
N SER A 13 11.14 22.86 14.70
CA SER A 13 9.91 23.32 14.03
C SER A 13 9.20 24.42 14.83
N VAL A 14 9.08 24.23 16.15
CA VAL A 14 8.52 25.24 17.07
C VAL A 14 9.38 26.51 17.07
N SER A 15 10.70 26.37 17.09
CA SER A 15 11.63 27.50 17.08
C SER A 15 11.54 28.31 15.79
N ALA A 16 11.43 27.64 14.63
CA ALA A 16 11.27 28.28 13.33
C ALA A 16 9.95 29.07 13.22
N LEU A 17 8.85 28.54 13.80
CA LEU A 17 7.55 29.22 13.84
C LEU A 17 7.52 30.43 14.77
N LEU A 18 8.26 30.37 15.89
CA LEU A 18 8.35 31.47 16.84
C LEU A 18 9.33 32.57 16.37
N TYR A 19 10.35 32.23 15.59
CA TYR A 19 11.37 33.16 15.11
C TYR A 19 10.84 34.46 14.46
N PRO A 20 9.88 34.44 13.50
CA PRO A 20 9.36 35.66 12.89
C PRO A 20 8.53 36.52 13.86
N LEU A 21 7.95 35.94 14.92
CA LEU A 21 7.18 36.67 15.93
C LEU A 21 8.10 37.41 16.92
N LEU A 22 9.26 36.82 17.23
CA LEU A 22 10.29 37.43 18.09
C LEU A 22 11.16 38.47 17.37
N ARG A 23 11.34 38.38 16.04
CA ARG A 23 12.11 39.38 15.29
C ARG A 23 11.38 40.74 15.27
N ARG A 24 12.06 41.78 15.76
CA ARG A 24 11.72 43.19 15.48
C ARG A 24 11.96 43.43 13.99
N GLY A 25 10.90 43.49 13.19
CA GLY A 25 10.97 44.27 11.95
C GLY A 25 10.91 45.75 12.33
N PRO A 26 11.80 46.63 11.82
CA PRO A 26 11.42 48.03 11.75
C PRO A 26 10.14 48.08 10.92
N SER A 27 9.08 48.71 11.42
CA SER A 27 8.01 49.18 10.54
C SER A 27 8.63 50.26 9.65
N ALA A 28 9.40 49.85 8.65
CA ALA A 28 9.77 50.66 7.52
C ALA A 28 8.62 50.59 6.50
N THR A 29 7.40 50.89 6.94
CA THR A 29 6.46 51.52 6.02
C THR A 29 6.98 52.93 5.88
N VAL A 30 7.77 53.18 4.83
CA VAL A 30 8.17 54.54 4.45
C VAL A 30 6.88 55.35 4.43
N THR A 31 6.76 56.30 5.35
CA THR A 31 5.51 57.01 5.56
C THR A 31 5.31 57.94 4.39
N ARG A 32 4.06 58.22 3.99
CA ARG A 32 3.79 59.15 2.89
C ARG A 32 4.44 60.51 3.15
N ALA A 33 4.50 60.94 4.41
CA ALA A 33 5.23 62.13 4.82
C ALA A 33 6.73 62.12 4.50
N ASP A 34 7.42 60.97 4.52
CA ASP A 34 8.85 60.91 4.22
C ASP A 34 9.11 61.23 2.74
N TYR A 35 8.21 60.78 1.85
CA TYR A 35 8.21 61.13 0.43
C TYR A 35 7.83 62.60 0.20
N ASP A 36 6.74 63.06 0.80
CA ASP A 36 6.25 64.43 0.60
C ASP A 36 7.28 65.47 1.10
N ASN A 37 8.02 65.18 2.19
CA ASN A 37 9.05 66.08 2.71
C ASN A 37 10.25 66.22 1.76
N ALA A 38 10.68 65.12 1.13
CA ALA A 38 11.76 65.15 0.14
C ALA A 38 11.37 66.00 -1.09
N VAL A 39 10.11 65.89 -1.54
CA VAL A 39 9.57 66.69 -2.64
C VAL A 39 9.55 68.18 -2.31
N TYR A 40 9.08 68.57 -1.11
CA TYR A 40 9.05 69.99 -0.72
C TYR A 40 10.45 70.61 -0.61
N ARG A 41 11.45 69.86 -0.16
CA ARG A 41 12.85 70.34 -0.15
C ARG A 41 13.38 70.60 -1.55
N SER A 42 13.04 69.74 -2.51
CA SER A 42 13.40 69.95 -3.91
C SER A 42 12.77 71.22 -4.47
N GLN A 43 11.48 71.45 -4.19
CA GLN A 43 10.76 72.65 -4.68
C GLN A 43 11.36 73.95 -4.11
N LEU A 44 11.80 73.95 -2.85
CA LEU A 44 12.48 75.10 -2.25
C LEU A 44 13.81 75.42 -2.93
N ALA A 45 14.59 74.39 -3.29
CA ALA A 45 15.87 74.56 -3.98
C ALA A 45 15.70 75.12 -5.39
N GLU A 46 14.66 74.69 -6.10
CA GLU A 46 14.32 75.18 -7.45
C GLU A 46 13.95 76.68 -7.42
N VAL A 47 13.10 77.09 -6.47
CA VAL A 47 12.73 78.51 -6.28
C VAL A 47 13.95 79.39 -5.99
N VAL A 48 14.93 78.89 -5.22
CA VAL A 48 16.18 79.62 -4.97
C VAL A 48 16.97 79.80 -6.27
N GLN A 49 17.09 78.74 -7.06
CA GLN A 49 17.88 78.76 -8.27
C GLN A 49 17.27 79.64 -9.37
N GLU A 50 15.94 79.69 -9.48
CA GLU A 50 15.25 80.55 -10.45
C GLU A 50 15.37 82.04 -10.10
N ALA A 51 15.33 82.37 -8.81
CA ALA A 51 15.60 83.73 -8.33
C ALA A 51 17.04 84.16 -8.62
N GLU A 52 18.02 83.27 -8.41
CA GLU A 52 19.44 83.54 -8.73
C GLU A 52 19.68 83.73 -10.23
N ARG A 53 18.92 83.04 -11.08
CA ARG A 53 18.98 83.20 -12.55
C ARG A 53 18.25 84.44 -13.06
N GLY A 54 17.64 85.23 -12.17
CA GLY A 54 16.92 86.46 -12.52
C GLY A 54 15.57 86.22 -13.22
N LEU A 55 15.11 84.96 -13.26
CA LEU A 55 13.82 84.58 -13.86
C LEU A 55 12.64 84.92 -12.96
N MET A 56 12.91 85.12 -11.66
CA MET A 56 11.92 85.50 -10.67
C MET A 56 12.43 86.66 -9.81
N ASN A 57 11.56 87.63 -9.51
CA ASN A 57 11.94 88.73 -8.63
C ASN A 57 11.94 88.29 -7.15
N GLN A 58 12.64 89.02 -6.29
CA GLN A 58 12.84 88.62 -4.88
C GLN A 58 11.53 88.52 -4.09
N GLU A 59 10.57 89.42 -4.37
CA GLU A 59 9.29 89.44 -3.66
C GLU A 59 8.44 88.20 -3.99
N GLN A 60 8.46 87.74 -5.24
CA GLN A 60 7.83 86.49 -5.67
C GLN A 60 8.50 85.25 -5.06
N ALA A 61 9.83 85.27 -4.90
CA ALA A 61 10.59 84.16 -4.29
C ALA A 61 10.26 83.98 -2.82
N ASP A 62 10.17 85.07 -2.06
CA ASP A 62 9.85 85.00 -0.64
C ASP A 62 8.39 84.58 -0.39
N ALA A 63 7.46 85.02 -1.24
CA ALA A 63 6.07 84.57 -1.21
C ALA A 63 5.94 83.05 -1.48
N ALA A 64 6.63 82.54 -2.51
CA ALA A 64 6.61 81.13 -2.87
C ALA A 64 7.20 80.23 -1.76
N ARG A 65 8.33 80.64 -1.16
CA ARG A 65 8.96 79.92 -0.04
C ARG A 65 8.04 79.82 1.17
N THR A 66 7.29 80.88 1.47
CA THR A 66 6.40 80.93 2.65
C THR A 66 5.22 79.97 2.50
N GLU A 67 4.60 79.91 1.31
CA GLU A 67 3.47 78.99 1.06
C GLU A 67 3.93 77.51 1.05
N ILE A 68 5.12 77.21 0.53
CA ILE A 68 5.69 75.84 0.57
C ILE A 68 5.91 75.39 2.03
N HIS A 69 6.48 76.25 2.88
CA HIS A 69 6.66 75.94 4.31
C HIS A 69 5.33 75.72 5.03
N ARG A 70 4.31 76.53 4.71
CA ARG A 70 2.96 76.38 5.29
C ARG A 70 2.33 75.03 4.94
N ARG A 71 2.45 74.61 3.67
CA ARG A 71 1.94 73.31 3.20
C ARG A 71 2.65 72.15 3.89
N MET A 72 3.98 72.19 4.00
CA MET A 72 4.77 71.18 4.69
C MET A 72 4.33 70.98 6.15
N LEU A 73 4.06 72.06 6.87
CA LEU A 73 3.59 71.99 8.26
C LEU A 73 2.16 71.43 8.38
N SER A 74 1.27 71.75 7.43
CA SER A 74 -0.12 71.27 7.44
C SER A 74 -0.22 69.76 7.20
N THR A 75 0.60 69.19 6.31
CA THR A 75 0.64 67.74 6.05
C THR A 75 1.18 66.95 7.25
N ALA A 76 2.17 67.50 7.96
CA ALA A 76 2.71 66.88 9.17
C ALA A 76 1.67 66.80 10.32
N ALA A 77 0.75 67.76 10.39
CA ALA A 77 -0.31 67.78 11.40
C ALA A 77 -1.43 66.75 11.14
N VAL A 78 -1.72 66.43 9.87
CA VAL A 78 -2.77 65.47 9.47
C VAL A 78 -2.35 64.02 9.77
N GLU A 79 -1.09 63.65 9.55
CA GLU A 79 -0.60 62.29 9.84
C GLU A 79 -0.58 61.95 11.33
N LYS A 80 -0.29 62.93 12.21
CA LYS A 80 -0.27 62.71 13.67
C LYS A 80 -1.63 62.28 14.22
N LYS A 81 -2.74 62.60 13.52
CA LYS A 81 -4.11 62.18 13.86
C LYS A 81 -4.48 60.80 13.30
N GLY A 82 -3.80 60.28 12.28
CA GLY A 82 -4.10 58.98 11.64
C GLY A 82 -3.44 57.76 12.30
N ALA A 83 -2.52 57.97 13.26
CA ALA A 83 -1.74 56.90 13.88
C ALA A 83 -2.39 56.22 15.12
N THR A 84 -3.69 56.42 15.35
CA THR A 84 -4.44 55.88 16.50
C THR A 84 -5.40 54.73 16.14
N GLY A 85 -5.08 53.93 15.12
CA GLY A 85 -5.77 52.67 14.81
C GLY A 85 -5.23 51.47 15.61
N THR A 86 -6.13 50.76 16.30
CA THR A 86 -5.98 49.58 17.19
C THR A 86 -4.78 48.65 16.94
N ARG A 87 -3.72 48.78 17.76
CA ARG A 87 -2.66 47.76 17.92
C ARG A 87 -3.13 46.67 18.88
N GLY A 88 -3.56 45.51 18.38
CA GLY A 88 -3.67 44.30 19.21
C GLY A 88 -2.33 44.01 19.90
N SER A 89 -2.37 43.68 21.20
CA SER A 89 -1.18 43.44 22.02
C SER A 89 -0.33 42.32 21.43
N ARG A 90 0.83 42.65 20.84
CA ARG A 90 1.83 41.70 20.33
C ARG A 90 2.28 40.67 21.38
N ARG A 91 2.17 41.03 22.67
CA ARG A 91 2.44 40.10 23.79
C ARG A 91 1.37 39.00 23.87
N ALA A 92 0.11 39.33 23.59
CA ALA A 92 -0.98 38.36 23.57
C ALA A 92 -0.85 37.35 22.40
N SER A 93 -0.45 37.82 21.21
CA SER A 93 -0.22 36.92 20.06
C SER A 93 0.99 36.01 20.25
N LEU A 94 2.06 36.50 20.88
CA LEU A 94 3.23 35.69 21.22
C LEU A 94 2.91 34.65 22.30
N ALA A 95 2.17 35.04 23.33
CA ALA A 95 1.72 34.12 24.39
C ALA A 95 0.84 33.00 23.83
N ALA A 96 -0.08 33.32 22.92
CA ALA A 96 -0.91 32.31 22.24
C ALA A 96 -0.09 31.32 21.41
N ALA A 97 0.92 31.80 20.67
CA ALA A 97 1.79 30.94 19.87
C ALA A 97 2.62 29.98 20.74
N ILE A 98 3.16 30.46 21.87
CA ILE A 98 3.89 29.62 22.83
C ILE A 98 2.96 28.58 23.48
N ALA A 99 1.74 28.99 23.85
CA ALA A 99 0.77 28.09 24.45
C ALA A 99 0.39 26.94 23.51
N ILE A 100 0.16 27.22 22.22
CA ILE A 100 -0.15 26.21 21.20
C ILE A 100 1.05 25.29 20.95
N ALA A 101 2.26 25.86 20.86
CA ALA A 101 3.47 25.09 20.60
C ALA A 101 3.82 24.10 21.72
N LEU A 102 3.46 24.42 22.97
CA LEU A 102 3.67 23.54 24.12
C LEU A 102 2.52 22.57 24.34
N SER A 103 1.27 23.00 24.09
CA SER A 103 0.10 22.17 24.36
C SER A 103 0.02 20.96 23.41
N VAL A 104 0.39 21.11 22.15
CA VAL A 104 0.29 20.03 21.14
C VAL A 104 1.23 18.85 21.46
N PRO A 105 2.55 19.03 21.65
CA PRO A 105 3.45 17.91 21.99
C PRO A 105 3.14 17.30 23.36
N THR A 106 2.79 18.13 24.35
CA THR A 106 2.45 17.67 25.70
C THR A 106 1.17 16.83 25.68
N GLY A 107 0.13 17.31 25.00
CA GLY A 107 -1.13 16.59 24.81
C GLY A 107 -0.93 15.28 24.04
N ALA A 108 -0.12 15.29 22.97
CA ALA A 108 0.23 14.09 22.24
C ALA A 108 0.98 13.06 23.10
N GLY A 109 1.93 13.52 23.93
CA GLY A 109 2.66 12.66 24.87
C GLY A 109 1.76 12.04 25.95
N LEU A 110 0.86 12.83 26.53
CA LEU A 110 -0.11 12.35 27.52
C LEU A 110 -1.11 11.37 26.92
N LEU A 111 -1.61 11.64 25.70
CA LEU A 111 -2.46 10.71 24.97
C LEU A 111 -1.70 9.41 24.69
N TYR A 112 -0.48 9.46 24.16
CA TYR A 112 0.32 8.25 23.94
C TYR A 112 0.60 7.47 25.24
N ALA A 113 0.80 8.16 26.36
CA ALA A 113 0.94 7.50 27.67
C ALA A 113 -0.36 6.83 28.15
N ALA A 114 -1.53 7.41 27.84
CA ALA A 114 -2.83 6.89 28.28
C ALA A 114 -3.38 5.75 27.39
N ILE A 115 -3.24 5.85 26.06
CA ILE A 115 -3.80 4.89 25.09
C ILE A 115 -2.76 4.07 24.34
N GLY A 116 -1.49 4.46 24.41
CA GLY A 116 -0.40 3.77 23.73
C GLY A 116 0.21 2.64 24.56
N SER A 117 1.31 2.10 24.06
CA SER A 117 2.07 1.05 24.73
C SER A 117 3.53 1.47 24.90
N PRO A 118 3.82 2.48 25.75
CA PRO A 118 5.17 3.04 25.91
C PRO A 118 6.20 2.02 26.42
N GLY A 119 5.75 0.96 27.08
CA GLY A 119 6.60 -0.14 27.57
C GLY A 119 6.75 -1.31 26.60
N MET A 120 6.13 -1.27 25.41
CA MET A 120 6.25 -2.37 24.45
C MET A 120 7.65 -2.32 23.81
N PRO A 121 8.49 -3.36 23.99
CA PRO A 121 9.79 -3.42 23.35
C PRO A 121 9.64 -3.54 21.84
N ASP A 122 10.62 -3.02 21.11
CA ASP A 122 10.67 -3.12 19.65
C ASP A 122 10.58 -4.60 19.22
N GLN A 123 9.84 -4.87 18.14
CA GLN A 123 9.78 -6.20 17.52
C GLN A 123 10.48 -6.19 16.15
N PRO A 124 11.80 -6.48 16.10
CA PRO A 124 12.56 -6.52 14.86
C PRO A 124 11.90 -7.43 13.83
N TYR A 125 12.00 -7.06 12.56
CA TYR A 125 11.41 -7.83 11.45
C TYR A 125 11.86 -9.30 11.44
N ALA A 126 13.14 -9.57 11.75
CA ALA A 126 13.67 -10.92 11.82
C ALA A 126 13.00 -11.80 12.90
N GLU A 127 12.68 -11.25 14.07
CA GLU A 127 11.99 -11.97 15.15
C GLU A 127 10.52 -12.22 14.80
N ARG A 128 9.89 -11.28 14.08
CA ARG A 128 8.53 -11.47 13.56
C ARG A 128 8.49 -12.54 12.48
N LEU A 129 9.47 -12.58 11.59
CA LEU A 129 9.59 -13.58 10.54
C LEU A 129 9.79 -15.00 11.10
N LYS A 130 10.51 -15.14 12.22
CA LYS A 130 10.63 -16.44 12.92
C LYS A 130 9.31 -16.94 13.52
N ARG A 131 8.38 -16.04 13.81
CA ARG A 131 7.03 -16.36 14.31
C ARG A 131 6.01 -16.48 13.20
N ASP A 132 6.40 -16.22 11.96
CA ASP A 132 5.54 -16.43 10.80
C ASP A 132 5.34 -17.95 10.60
N PRO A 133 4.08 -18.43 10.65
CA PRO A 133 3.79 -19.86 10.49
C PRO A 133 4.37 -20.47 9.20
N ASN A 134 4.35 -19.74 8.08
CA ASN A 134 4.85 -20.25 6.80
C ASN A 134 6.37 -20.40 6.81
N VAL A 135 7.07 -19.49 7.48
CA VAL A 135 8.53 -19.57 7.65
C VAL A 135 8.91 -20.74 8.54
N MET A 136 8.13 -20.98 9.61
CA MET A 136 8.32 -22.13 10.48
C MET A 136 8.09 -23.44 9.72
N ILE A 137 7.00 -23.54 8.95
CA ILE A 137 6.68 -24.72 8.13
C ILE A 137 7.75 -24.96 7.07
N ALA A 138 8.20 -23.92 6.36
CA ALA A 138 9.28 -24.02 5.38
C ALA A 138 10.61 -24.45 6.02
N SER A 139 10.88 -24.05 7.27
CA SER A 139 12.04 -24.53 8.02
C SER A 139 11.93 -26.01 8.40
N ALA A 140 10.73 -26.47 8.77
CA ALA A 140 10.45 -27.88 9.06
C ALA A 140 10.57 -28.74 7.80
N ALA A 141 10.06 -28.27 6.67
CA ALA A 141 10.19 -28.92 5.36
C ALA A 141 11.67 -29.14 4.99
N ARG A 142 12.51 -28.12 5.16
CA ARG A 142 13.97 -28.24 4.90
C ARG A 142 14.65 -29.26 5.80
N LYS A 143 14.29 -29.31 7.09
CA LYS A 143 14.83 -30.32 8.01
C LYS A 143 14.40 -31.73 7.61
N LEU A 144 13.12 -31.91 7.25
CA LEU A 144 12.59 -33.19 6.78
C LEU A 144 13.27 -33.63 5.48
N ALA A 145 13.44 -32.73 4.52
CA ALA A 145 14.15 -33.00 3.27
C ALA A 145 15.60 -33.47 3.52
N ALA A 146 16.32 -32.80 4.43
CA ALA A 146 17.69 -33.21 4.80
C ALA A 146 17.74 -34.58 5.50
N GLN A 147 16.71 -34.92 6.29
CA GLN A 147 16.59 -36.25 6.89
C GLN A 147 16.34 -37.32 5.82
N LEU A 148 15.45 -37.05 4.87
CA LEU A 148 15.10 -37.99 3.79
C LEU A 148 16.25 -38.22 2.81
N ALA A 149 17.10 -37.21 2.59
CA ALA A 149 18.32 -37.38 1.81
C ALA A 149 19.26 -38.47 2.38
N ASN A 150 19.27 -38.64 3.71
CA ASN A 150 20.09 -39.66 4.38
C ASN A 150 19.33 -40.98 4.59
N LYS A 151 18.02 -40.92 4.82
CA LYS A 151 17.15 -42.08 5.11
C LYS A 151 15.86 -41.98 4.28
N PRO A 152 15.93 -42.25 2.97
CA PRO A 152 14.79 -42.10 2.07
C PRO A 152 13.70 -43.11 2.43
N ASN A 153 12.44 -42.66 2.42
CA ASN A 153 11.28 -43.52 2.57
C ASN A 153 10.05 -42.83 1.96
N ALA A 154 9.14 -43.62 1.39
CA ALA A 154 7.97 -43.09 0.67
C ALA A 154 7.09 -42.19 1.53
N THR A 155 6.72 -42.64 2.75
CA THR A 155 5.86 -41.88 3.67
C THR A 155 6.41 -40.50 4.01
N GLY A 156 7.72 -40.37 4.20
CA GLY A 156 8.36 -39.09 4.46
C GLY A 156 8.32 -38.16 3.27
N TYR A 157 8.53 -38.68 2.05
CA TYR A 157 8.40 -37.90 0.82
C TYR A 157 6.96 -37.46 0.54
N LEU A 158 5.94 -38.29 0.86
CA LEU A 158 4.53 -37.88 0.78
C LEU A 158 4.25 -36.67 1.69
N ARG A 159 4.66 -36.75 2.96
CA ARG A 159 4.51 -35.61 3.90
C ARG A 159 5.26 -34.38 3.41
N LEU A 160 6.45 -34.56 2.88
CA LEU A 160 7.23 -33.46 2.33
C LEU A 160 6.52 -32.81 1.13
N ALA A 161 5.90 -33.62 0.27
CA ALA A 161 5.12 -33.16 -0.87
C ALA A 161 3.89 -32.35 -0.44
N GLU A 162 3.13 -32.83 0.56
CA GLU A 162 1.99 -32.12 1.15
C GLU A 162 2.41 -30.76 1.74
N ILE A 163 3.54 -30.71 2.44
CA ILE A 163 4.07 -29.46 3.00
C ILE A 163 4.45 -28.47 1.88
N TYR A 164 5.14 -28.95 0.84
CA TYR A 164 5.48 -28.10 -0.30
C TYR A 164 4.24 -27.61 -1.05
N PHE A 165 3.22 -28.45 -1.18
CA PHE A 165 1.93 -28.06 -1.78
C PHE A 165 1.27 -26.94 -0.97
N TYR A 166 1.22 -27.08 0.36
CA TYR A 166 0.68 -26.05 1.26
C TYR A 166 1.44 -24.71 1.14
N LEU A 167 2.75 -24.78 0.94
CA LEU A 167 3.60 -23.60 0.74
C LEU A 167 3.54 -23.04 -0.69
N HIS A 168 2.65 -23.56 -1.55
CA HIS A 168 2.53 -23.22 -2.97
C HIS A 168 3.81 -23.47 -3.78
N ASP A 169 4.70 -24.33 -3.28
CA ASP A 169 5.90 -24.77 -4.01
C ASP A 169 5.58 -26.06 -4.77
N TYR A 170 4.78 -25.91 -5.81
CA TYR A 170 4.28 -27.04 -6.58
C TYR A 170 5.39 -27.82 -7.29
N GLY A 171 6.49 -27.17 -7.68
CA GLY A 171 7.64 -27.83 -8.28
C GLY A 171 8.34 -28.81 -7.32
N ARG A 172 8.65 -28.37 -6.09
CA ARG A 172 9.23 -29.27 -5.08
C ARG A 172 8.22 -30.30 -4.58
N SER A 173 6.94 -29.95 -4.54
CA SER A 173 5.88 -30.89 -4.19
C SER A 173 5.78 -32.04 -5.20
N ALA A 174 5.72 -31.75 -6.50
CA ALA A 174 5.66 -32.76 -7.56
C ALA A 174 6.90 -33.68 -7.51
N THR A 175 8.08 -33.09 -7.31
CA THR A 175 9.33 -33.85 -7.15
C THR A 175 9.25 -34.81 -5.95
N ALA A 176 8.73 -34.35 -4.81
CA ALA A 176 8.60 -35.18 -3.62
C ALA A 176 7.55 -36.30 -3.79
N TYR A 177 6.41 -36.05 -4.45
CA TYR A 177 5.47 -37.11 -4.81
C TYR A 177 6.10 -38.16 -5.72
N GLN A 178 6.87 -37.73 -6.74
CA GLN A 178 7.59 -38.66 -7.61
C GLN A 178 8.58 -39.53 -6.83
N GLN A 179 9.35 -38.94 -5.91
CA GLN A 179 10.25 -39.72 -5.04
C GLN A 179 9.50 -40.75 -4.18
N ALA A 180 8.31 -40.42 -3.67
CA ALA A 180 7.51 -41.39 -2.94
C ALA A 180 7.06 -42.56 -3.82
N ILE A 181 6.68 -42.27 -5.07
CA ILE A 181 6.31 -43.28 -6.08
C ILE A 181 7.50 -44.16 -6.44
N ASP A 182 8.67 -43.57 -6.68
CA ASP A 182 9.91 -44.29 -7.02
C ASP A 182 10.35 -45.21 -5.87
N LEU A 183 10.04 -44.83 -4.63
CA LEU A 183 10.26 -45.63 -3.42
C LEU A 183 9.16 -46.67 -3.15
N GLY A 184 8.20 -46.81 -4.06
CA GLY A 184 7.22 -47.89 -4.08
C GLY A 184 5.80 -47.52 -3.66
N ASP A 185 5.48 -46.24 -3.42
CA ASP A 185 4.08 -45.83 -3.24
C ASP A 185 3.33 -45.96 -4.57
N LYS A 186 2.28 -46.79 -4.56
CA LYS A 186 1.45 -47.03 -5.75
C LYS A 186 -0.02 -46.69 -5.50
N SER A 187 -0.31 -45.87 -4.48
CA SER A 187 -1.69 -45.55 -4.15
C SER A 187 -2.30 -44.64 -5.21
N ALA A 188 -3.58 -44.83 -5.51
CA ALA A 188 -4.31 -43.96 -6.43
C ALA A 188 -4.28 -42.48 -5.95
N GLY A 189 -4.35 -42.28 -4.63
CA GLY A 189 -4.28 -40.95 -4.01
C GLY A 189 -2.94 -40.24 -4.24
N THR A 190 -1.80 -40.92 -4.16
CA THR A 190 -0.50 -40.31 -4.45
C THR A 190 -0.39 -39.88 -5.92
N TRP A 191 -0.81 -40.74 -6.85
CA TRP A 191 -0.83 -40.41 -8.27
C TRP A 191 -1.77 -39.25 -8.59
N SER A 192 -2.96 -39.22 -7.98
CA SER A 192 -3.92 -38.11 -8.18
C SER A 192 -3.44 -36.81 -7.54
N GLN A 193 -2.74 -36.87 -6.40
CA GLN A 193 -2.10 -35.72 -5.78
C GLN A 193 -0.93 -35.17 -6.60
N LEU A 194 -0.10 -36.05 -7.19
CA LEU A 194 0.93 -35.64 -8.15
C LEU A 194 0.30 -34.92 -9.35
N GLY A 195 -0.74 -35.51 -9.95
CA GLY A 195 -1.46 -34.90 -11.06
C GLY A 195 -2.00 -33.51 -10.72
N GLU A 196 -2.68 -33.35 -9.58
CA GLU A 196 -3.16 -32.04 -9.13
C GLU A 196 -2.01 -31.06 -8.91
N THR A 197 -0.92 -31.51 -8.31
CA THR A 197 0.25 -30.66 -8.07
C THR A 197 0.83 -30.14 -9.39
N ILE A 198 0.89 -30.98 -10.42
CA ILE A 198 1.32 -30.58 -11.77
C ILE A 198 0.33 -29.56 -12.36
N VAL A 199 -0.98 -29.76 -12.21
CA VAL A 199 -1.99 -28.78 -12.67
C VAL A 199 -1.79 -27.43 -11.99
N MET A 200 -1.57 -27.42 -10.67
CA MET A 200 -1.34 -26.19 -9.91
C MET A 200 -0.03 -25.51 -10.30
N ALA A 201 1.02 -26.28 -10.62
CA ALA A 201 2.28 -25.75 -11.15
C ALA A 201 2.15 -25.11 -12.54
N ASN A 202 1.08 -25.44 -13.27
CA ASN A 202 0.78 -24.94 -14.62
C ASN A 202 -0.44 -24.00 -14.62
N ASP A 203 -0.63 -23.23 -13.54
CA ASP A 203 -1.69 -22.22 -13.40
C ASP A 203 -3.12 -22.76 -13.68
N GLY A 204 -3.37 -24.03 -13.37
CA GLY A 204 -4.65 -24.69 -13.59
C GLY A 204 -4.82 -25.39 -14.94
N ALA A 205 -3.81 -25.35 -15.82
CA ALA A 205 -3.82 -26.11 -17.07
C ALA A 205 -3.60 -27.60 -16.84
N VAL A 206 -4.45 -28.44 -17.41
CA VAL A 206 -4.31 -29.91 -17.34
C VAL A 206 -3.41 -30.38 -18.48
N VAL A 207 -2.10 -30.33 -18.22
CA VAL A 207 -1.04 -30.71 -19.18
C VAL A 207 -0.88 -32.24 -19.28
N PRO A 208 -0.23 -32.77 -20.34
CA PRO A 208 -0.08 -34.22 -20.55
C PRO A 208 0.51 -34.99 -19.36
N ASP A 209 1.50 -34.42 -18.66
CA ASP A 209 2.12 -35.06 -17.49
C ASP A 209 1.10 -35.24 -16.34
N ALA A 210 0.22 -34.26 -16.14
CA ALA A 210 -0.87 -34.38 -15.18
C ALA A 210 -1.87 -35.47 -15.60
N ILE A 211 -2.23 -35.53 -16.89
CA ILE A 211 -3.10 -36.59 -17.43
C ILE A 211 -2.50 -37.97 -17.20
N ASN A 212 -1.19 -38.14 -17.41
CA ASN A 212 -0.53 -39.42 -17.18
C ASN A 212 -0.59 -39.83 -15.70
N ALA A 213 -0.35 -38.88 -14.78
CA ALA A 213 -0.50 -39.14 -13.34
C ALA A 213 -1.94 -39.52 -12.97
N PHE A 214 -2.95 -38.80 -13.48
CA PHE A 214 -4.35 -39.15 -13.25
C PHE A 214 -4.73 -40.49 -13.90
N ALA A 215 -4.17 -40.83 -15.06
CA ALA A 215 -4.40 -42.11 -15.71
C ALA A 215 -3.88 -43.26 -14.86
N HIS A 216 -2.68 -43.12 -14.28
CA HIS A 216 -2.16 -44.08 -13.30
C HIS A 216 -3.04 -44.19 -12.05
N ALA A 217 -3.55 -43.06 -11.53
CA ALA A 217 -4.49 -43.09 -10.41
C ALA A 217 -5.73 -43.93 -10.74
N LEU A 218 -6.32 -43.76 -11.94
CA LEU A 218 -7.49 -44.50 -12.39
C LEU A 218 -7.22 -45.97 -12.75
N GLN A 219 -5.98 -46.30 -13.11
CA GLN A 219 -5.56 -47.71 -13.25
C GLN A 219 -5.54 -48.42 -11.89
N VAL A 220 -5.19 -47.71 -10.81
CA VAL A 220 -5.19 -48.25 -9.45
C VAL A 220 -6.59 -48.26 -8.85
N ASP A 221 -7.33 -47.16 -8.99
CA ASP A 221 -8.71 -47.01 -8.55
C ASP A 221 -9.52 -46.23 -9.60
N ALA A 222 -10.33 -46.94 -10.38
CA ALA A 222 -11.18 -46.34 -11.42
C ALA A 222 -12.24 -45.37 -10.86
N ARG A 223 -12.49 -45.38 -9.55
CA ARG A 223 -13.45 -44.49 -8.88
C ARG A 223 -12.78 -43.30 -8.20
N GLU A 224 -11.46 -43.13 -8.34
CA GLU A 224 -10.74 -42.03 -7.71
C GLU A 224 -11.33 -40.67 -8.17
N PRO A 225 -11.89 -39.87 -7.24
CA PRO A 225 -12.73 -38.74 -7.61
C PRO A 225 -11.95 -37.56 -8.19
N ARG A 226 -10.71 -37.35 -7.74
CA ARG A 226 -9.86 -36.23 -8.17
C ARG A 226 -9.42 -36.40 -9.61
N ALA A 227 -8.98 -37.59 -9.98
CA ALA A 227 -8.59 -37.94 -11.33
C ALA A 227 -9.78 -37.81 -12.29
N ARG A 228 -10.95 -38.36 -11.94
CA ARG A 228 -12.18 -38.19 -12.75
C ARG A 228 -12.54 -36.71 -12.93
N TYR A 229 -12.43 -35.91 -11.88
CA TYR A 229 -12.66 -34.47 -11.96
C TYR A 229 -11.71 -33.78 -12.93
N TYR A 230 -10.40 -34.03 -12.84
CA TYR A 230 -9.40 -33.39 -13.70
C TYR A 230 -9.44 -33.90 -15.16
N PHE A 231 -9.85 -35.15 -15.41
CA PHE A 231 -10.16 -35.61 -16.77
C PHE A 231 -11.33 -34.85 -17.39
N GLY A 232 -12.38 -34.58 -16.61
CA GLY A 232 -13.47 -33.70 -17.05
C GLY A 232 -12.99 -32.26 -17.30
N LEU A 233 -12.10 -31.73 -16.47
CA LEU A 233 -11.51 -30.41 -16.67
C LEU A 233 -10.65 -30.35 -17.94
N ALA A 234 -9.86 -31.38 -18.23
CA ALA A 234 -9.08 -31.47 -19.46
C ALA A 234 -9.98 -31.47 -20.71
N ALA A 235 -11.06 -32.26 -20.69
CA ALA A 235 -12.06 -32.24 -21.76
C ALA A 235 -12.69 -30.84 -21.91
N ALA A 236 -12.98 -30.16 -20.80
CA ALA A 236 -13.52 -28.81 -20.82
C ALA A 236 -12.53 -27.78 -21.42
N GLN A 237 -11.24 -27.88 -21.06
CA GLN A 237 -10.16 -27.04 -21.62
C GLN A 237 -9.94 -27.30 -23.11
N ALA A 238 -10.23 -28.52 -23.59
CA ALA A 238 -10.23 -28.87 -25.01
C ALA A 238 -11.55 -28.49 -25.73
N HIS A 239 -12.45 -27.76 -25.09
CA HIS A 239 -13.79 -27.41 -25.59
C HIS A 239 -14.71 -28.62 -25.89
N GLU A 240 -14.40 -29.80 -25.36
CA GLU A 240 -15.23 -31.01 -25.44
C GLU A 240 -16.31 -30.98 -24.33
N TRP A 241 -17.13 -29.93 -24.31
CA TRP A 241 -18.04 -29.65 -23.20
C TRP A 241 -19.01 -30.80 -22.87
N ARG A 242 -19.53 -31.50 -23.90
CA ARG A 242 -20.41 -32.66 -23.70
C ARG A 242 -19.69 -33.79 -22.96
N ARG A 243 -18.43 -34.06 -23.32
CA ARG A 243 -17.60 -35.10 -22.68
C ARG A 243 -17.24 -34.71 -21.25
N ALA A 244 -16.87 -33.44 -21.02
CA ALA A 244 -16.62 -32.93 -19.67
C ALA A 244 -17.84 -33.15 -18.74
N VAL A 245 -19.04 -32.79 -19.23
CA VAL A 245 -20.28 -33.02 -18.49
C VAL A 245 -20.57 -34.50 -18.29
N ALA A 246 -20.34 -35.36 -19.30
CA ALA A 246 -20.53 -36.81 -19.15
C ALA A 246 -19.65 -37.39 -18.02
N ILE A 247 -18.37 -37.02 -17.97
CA ILE A 247 -17.41 -37.45 -16.94
C ILE A 247 -17.82 -36.96 -15.55
N TRP A 248 -18.19 -35.69 -15.43
CA TRP A 248 -18.58 -35.14 -14.13
C TRP A 248 -19.92 -35.66 -13.63
N ARG A 249 -20.88 -35.97 -14.52
CA ARG A 249 -22.12 -36.64 -14.15
C ARG A 249 -21.89 -38.07 -13.66
N ASP A 250 -20.93 -38.76 -14.27
CA ASP A 250 -20.52 -40.10 -13.84
C ASP A 250 -19.88 -40.06 -12.45
N LEU A 251 -18.99 -39.09 -12.21
CA LEU A 251 -18.43 -38.80 -10.90
C LEU A 251 -19.50 -38.43 -9.86
N GLU A 252 -20.46 -37.58 -10.23
CA GLU A 252 -21.56 -37.18 -9.35
C GLU A 252 -22.41 -38.38 -8.92
N LYS A 253 -22.75 -39.26 -9.86
CA LYS A 253 -23.56 -40.47 -9.61
C LYS A 253 -22.91 -41.41 -8.60
N ASP A 254 -21.59 -41.54 -8.65
CA ASP A 254 -20.82 -42.42 -7.76
C ASP A 254 -20.40 -41.74 -6.44
N SER A 255 -20.63 -40.43 -6.30
CA SER A 255 -20.22 -39.67 -5.11
C SER A 255 -21.20 -39.86 -3.95
N ALA A 256 -20.68 -39.89 -2.72
CA ALA A 256 -21.53 -39.83 -1.53
C ALA A 256 -22.34 -38.53 -1.50
N ALA A 257 -23.59 -38.57 -1.01
CA ALA A 257 -24.50 -37.42 -1.04
C ALA A 257 -23.96 -36.18 -0.29
N ASN A 258 -23.10 -36.37 0.70
CA ASN A 258 -22.46 -35.32 1.49
C ASN A 258 -21.00 -35.03 1.08
N ALA A 259 -20.55 -35.52 -0.08
CA ALA A 259 -19.20 -35.28 -0.54
C ALA A 259 -18.93 -33.77 -0.73
N PRO A 260 -17.86 -33.22 -0.14
CA PRO A 260 -17.64 -31.77 -0.06
C PRO A 260 -17.39 -31.10 -1.42
N TRP A 261 -16.97 -31.86 -2.43
CA TRP A 261 -16.71 -31.35 -3.79
C TRP A 261 -17.97 -31.24 -4.68
N LEU A 262 -19.08 -31.87 -4.30
CA LEU A 262 -20.30 -31.91 -5.12
C LEU A 262 -20.85 -30.52 -5.52
N PRO A 263 -20.87 -29.50 -4.64
CA PRO A 263 -21.35 -28.18 -5.03
C PRO A 263 -20.55 -27.56 -6.19
N ILE A 264 -19.22 -27.66 -6.14
CA ILE A 264 -18.32 -27.15 -7.18
C ILE A 264 -18.47 -27.97 -8.46
N LEU A 265 -18.56 -29.30 -8.34
CA LEU A 265 -18.76 -30.19 -9.48
C LEU A 265 -20.05 -29.85 -10.24
N ARG A 266 -21.17 -29.65 -9.52
CA ARG A 266 -22.46 -29.26 -10.09
C ARG A 266 -22.42 -27.89 -10.76
N GLN A 267 -21.70 -26.94 -10.16
CA GLN A 267 -21.48 -25.63 -10.75
C GLN A 267 -20.75 -25.75 -12.10
N HIS A 268 -19.71 -26.58 -12.18
CA HIS A 268 -19.00 -26.84 -13.43
C HIS A 268 -19.90 -27.52 -14.47
N ILE A 269 -20.62 -28.58 -14.09
CA ILE A 269 -21.61 -29.25 -14.96
C ILE A 269 -22.57 -28.23 -15.57
N ALA A 270 -23.17 -27.35 -14.76
CA ALA A 270 -24.10 -26.33 -15.22
C ALA A 270 -23.43 -25.28 -16.13
N ALA A 271 -22.24 -24.81 -15.76
CA ALA A 271 -21.52 -23.78 -16.51
C ALA A 271 -21.13 -24.26 -17.92
N TYR A 272 -20.57 -25.47 -18.03
CA TYR A 272 -20.13 -26.02 -19.31
C TYR A 272 -21.29 -26.54 -20.16
N ALA A 273 -22.38 -27.01 -19.55
CA ALA A 273 -23.61 -27.31 -20.29
C ALA A 273 -24.24 -26.05 -20.90
N LYS A 274 -24.26 -24.94 -20.14
CA LYS A 274 -24.70 -23.64 -20.65
C LYS A 274 -23.80 -23.16 -21.80
N ALA A 275 -22.48 -23.27 -21.67
CA ALA A 275 -21.54 -22.92 -22.73
C ALA A 275 -21.78 -23.73 -24.02
N GLY A 276 -22.12 -25.02 -23.87
CA GLY A 276 -22.44 -25.89 -25.00
C GLY A 276 -23.88 -25.88 -25.49
N GLY A 277 -24.78 -25.11 -24.87
CA GLY A 277 -26.18 -25.00 -25.29
C GLY A 277 -26.98 -26.29 -25.17
N PHE A 278 -26.72 -27.11 -24.15
CA PHE A 278 -27.46 -28.36 -23.91
C PHE A 278 -27.93 -28.48 -22.46
N ASP A 279 -28.97 -29.27 -22.24
CA ASP A 279 -29.41 -29.66 -20.90
C ASP A 279 -28.40 -30.66 -20.30
N PRO A 280 -27.76 -30.39 -19.14
CA PRO A 280 -26.89 -31.35 -18.49
C PRO A 280 -27.55 -32.73 -18.29
N ALA A 281 -28.85 -32.77 -17.97
CA ALA A 281 -29.58 -34.01 -17.74
C ALA A 281 -29.72 -34.90 -18.98
N SER A 282 -29.57 -34.32 -20.18
CA SER A 282 -29.60 -35.04 -21.46
C SER A 282 -28.31 -35.81 -21.77
N ILE A 283 -27.21 -35.53 -21.07
CA ILE A 283 -25.90 -36.13 -21.34
C ILE A 283 -25.71 -37.42 -20.57
N THR A 284 -25.60 -38.57 -21.25
CA THR A 284 -25.32 -39.85 -20.59
C THR A 284 -24.01 -39.77 -19.76
N PRO A 285 -24.01 -40.19 -18.48
CA PRO A 285 -22.78 -40.31 -17.70
C PRO A 285 -21.81 -41.32 -18.31
N GLU A 286 -20.53 -40.94 -18.45
CA GLU A 286 -19.48 -41.78 -19.04
C GLU A 286 -18.16 -41.62 -18.27
N PRO A 287 -17.43 -42.71 -17.96
CA PRO A 287 -16.15 -42.62 -17.27
C PRO A 287 -15.05 -42.04 -18.18
N PRO A 288 -13.93 -41.54 -17.60
CA PRO A 288 -12.79 -41.08 -18.37
C PRO A 288 -12.22 -42.17 -19.29
N LEU A 289 -11.88 -41.80 -20.53
CA LEU A 289 -11.08 -42.65 -21.41
C LEU A 289 -9.60 -42.47 -21.06
N LEU A 290 -8.97 -43.56 -20.65
CA LEU A 290 -7.54 -43.57 -20.36
C LEU A 290 -6.74 -43.44 -21.67
N PRO A 291 -5.65 -42.66 -21.67
CA PRO A 291 -4.72 -42.66 -22.80
C PRO A 291 -4.15 -44.08 -23.00
N ASN A 292 -3.93 -44.46 -24.27
CA ASN A 292 -3.25 -45.72 -24.57
C ASN A 292 -1.81 -45.67 -24.03
N PRO A 293 -1.29 -46.78 -23.48
CA PRO A 293 0.07 -46.85 -22.96
C PRO A 293 1.14 -46.67 -24.05
#